data_AF-A0A372RH92-F1
#
_entry.id   AF-A0A372RH92-F1
#
_cell.length_a   1.000
_cell.length_b   1.000
_cell.length_c   1.000
_cell.angle_alpha   90.00
_cell.angle_beta   90.00
_cell.angle_gamma   90.00
#
_symmetry.space_group_name_H-M   'P 1'
#
loop_
_entity.id
_entity.type
_entity.pdbx_description
1 polymer ?
#
loop_
_entity_poly.entity_id
_entity_poly.type
_entity_poly.pdbx_seq_one_letter_code
_entity_poly.pdbx_strand_id
1 'polypeptide(L)'
;MDETPKNLWERTDYDKYQEHVTIPTIDSIIESENVDERVVYIGDLEKRKQAYGICGECKEPGTGCKWCQSCNAKRFKDNFKNWTSGNKDIDEFIQQSQLNAVHYENYLEWIPFEKFQNITYIAEGGF
;
A
#
# COMPACT_ATOMS: atom_id res chain seq x y z
N MET A 1 -29.85 4.30 -10.87
CA MET A 1 -29.13 4.50 -9.61
C MET A 1 -27.92 3.61 -9.70
N ASP A 2 -26.74 4.18 -9.89
CA ASP A 2 -25.50 3.41 -9.94
C ASP A 2 -25.12 3.10 -8.48
N GLU A 3 -25.37 1.86 -8.04
CA GLU A 3 -25.02 1.44 -6.68
C GLU A 3 -23.50 1.47 -6.54
N THR A 4 -22.99 2.31 -5.63
CA THR A 4 -21.56 2.38 -5.36
C THR A 4 -21.07 0.99 -4.99
N PRO A 5 -20.05 0.44 -5.68
CA PRO A 5 -19.62 -0.93 -5.43
C PRO A 5 -19.23 -1.13 -3.97
N LYS A 6 -19.99 -1.94 -3.24
CA LYS A 6 -19.73 -2.22 -1.82
C LYS A 6 -18.54 -3.17 -1.71
N ASN A 7 -17.57 -2.81 -0.88
CA ASN A 7 -16.45 -3.69 -0.54
C ASN A 7 -16.93 -4.86 0.33
N LEU A 8 -16.33 -6.03 0.12
CA LEU A 8 -16.54 -7.24 0.93
C LEU A 8 -15.23 -7.54 1.68
N TRP A 9 -14.76 -6.57 2.45
CA TRP A 9 -13.54 -6.71 3.25
C TRP A 9 -13.76 -7.71 4.38
N GLU A 10 -12.82 -8.63 4.55
CA GLU A 10 -12.78 -9.49 5.72
C GLU A 10 -12.12 -8.75 6.89
N ARG A 11 -12.52 -9.12 8.11
CA ARG A 11 -11.78 -8.68 9.30
C ARG A 11 -10.53 -9.54 9.39
N THR A 12 -9.38 -8.97 9.05
CA THR A 12 -8.10 -9.68 9.11
C THR A 12 -7.82 -10.21 10.52
N ASP A 13 -7.61 -11.53 10.60
CA ASP A 13 -7.21 -12.25 11.80
C ASP A 13 -5.68 -12.19 11.92
N TYR A 14 -5.19 -11.24 12.72
CA TYR A 14 -3.75 -10.99 12.84
C TYR A 14 -2.96 -12.12 13.52
N ASP A 15 -3.65 -13.08 14.15
CA ASP A 15 -3.00 -14.30 14.66
C ASP A 15 -2.71 -15.32 13.55
N LYS A 16 -3.38 -15.18 12.40
CA LYS A 16 -3.32 -16.10 11.25
C LYS A 16 -2.73 -15.49 9.99
N TYR A 17 -2.85 -14.19 9.80
CA TYR A 17 -2.42 -13.52 8.58
C TYR A 17 -1.61 -12.26 8.91
N GLN A 18 -0.66 -11.95 8.03
CA GLN A 18 -0.02 -10.64 8.00
C GLN A 18 -1.04 -9.53 7.66
N GLU A 19 -0.67 -8.28 7.90
CA GLU A 19 -1.53 -7.12 7.61
C GLU A 19 -1.68 -6.86 6.10
N HIS A 20 -0.67 -7.25 5.33
CA HIS A 20 -0.64 -7.14 3.88
C HIS A 20 0.12 -8.29 3.23
N VAL A 21 0.01 -8.39 1.90
CA VAL A 21 0.71 -9.41 1.13
C VAL A 21 2.22 -9.19 1.14
N THR A 22 2.96 -10.30 1.04
CA THR A 22 4.38 -10.32 0.73
C THR A 22 4.57 -10.44 -0.78
N ILE A 23 5.42 -9.57 -1.33
CA ILE A 23 5.88 -9.67 -2.71
C ILE A 23 7.13 -10.55 -2.69
N PRO A 24 7.10 -11.75 -3.29
CA PRO A 24 8.25 -12.66 -3.24
C PRO A 24 9.45 -12.01 -3.93
N THR A 25 10.58 -11.95 -3.24
CA THR A 25 11.87 -11.67 -3.85
C THR A 25 12.56 -12.98 -4.23
N ILE A 26 13.56 -12.90 -5.12
CA ILE A 26 14.37 -14.08 -5.51
C ILE A 26 14.99 -14.72 -4.26
N ASP A 27 15.45 -13.91 -3.31
CA ASP A 27 16.07 -14.37 -2.08
C ASP A 27 15.05 -15.06 -1.14
N SER A 28 13.81 -14.55 -1.06
CA SER A 28 12.74 -15.16 -0.25
C SER A 28 12.35 -16.57 -0.71
N ILE A 29 12.54 -16.90 -1.99
CA ILE A 29 12.25 -18.23 -2.54
C ILE A 29 13.33 -19.24 -2.12
N ILE A 30 14.57 -18.77 -1.93
CA ILE A 30 15.76 -19.60 -1.68
C ILE A 30 15.88 -19.96 -0.19
N GLU A 31 15.44 -19.10 0.74
CA GLU A 31 15.50 -19.33 2.20
C GLU A 31 14.32 -20.15 2.78
N SER A 32 13.51 -20.80 1.95
CA SER A 32 12.19 -21.37 2.28
C SER A 32 12.16 -22.60 3.22
N GLU A 33 13.17 -22.85 4.04
CA GLU A 33 13.18 -23.99 4.98
C GLU A 33 12.26 -23.80 6.21
N ASN A 34 11.78 -22.59 6.50
CA ASN A 34 10.73 -22.33 7.50
C ASN A 34 9.63 -21.44 6.91
N VAL A 35 8.57 -22.06 6.40
CA VAL A 35 7.41 -21.35 5.86
C VAL A 35 6.56 -20.84 7.03
N ASP A 36 6.68 -19.56 7.38
CA ASP A 36 5.72 -18.91 8.27
C ASP A 36 4.33 -18.97 7.62
N GLU A 37 3.43 -19.79 8.20
CA GLU A 37 2.08 -20.00 7.71
C GLU A 37 1.25 -18.71 7.66
N ARG A 38 1.67 -17.65 8.37
CA ARG A 38 1.00 -16.34 8.35
C ARG A 38 1.27 -15.53 7.08
N VAL A 39 2.32 -15.86 6.33
CA VAL A 39 2.71 -15.14 5.11
C VAL A 39 1.64 -15.33 4.04
N VAL A 40 1.13 -14.21 3.51
CA VAL A 40 0.19 -14.23 2.38
C VAL A 40 0.91 -13.68 1.16
N TYR A 41 1.19 -14.50 0.16
CA TYR A 41 1.86 -14.03 -1.05
C TYR A 41 0.90 -13.29 -1.98
N ILE A 42 1.41 -12.30 -2.72
CA ILE A 42 0.60 -11.54 -3.69
C ILE A 42 -0.04 -12.45 -4.76
N GLY A 43 0.62 -13.56 -5.12
CA GLY A 43 0.12 -14.54 -6.08
C GLY A 43 -0.95 -15.50 -5.53
N ASP A 44 -1.11 -15.59 -4.20
CA ASP A 44 -2.05 -16.53 -3.57
C ASP A 44 -3.45 -15.90 -3.44
N LEU A 45 -4.23 -16.03 -4.51
CA LEU A 45 -5.55 -15.39 -4.63
C LEU A 45 -6.54 -15.92 -3.59
N GLU A 46 -6.54 -17.23 -3.30
CA GLU A 46 -7.46 -17.83 -2.34
C GLU A 46 -7.12 -17.41 -0.91
N LYS A 47 -5.83 -17.43 -0.54
CA LYS A 47 -5.41 -16.98 0.79
C LYS A 47 -5.64 -15.48 0.98
N ARG A 48 -5.39 -14.65 -0.04
CA ARG A 48 -5.72 -13.22 -0.03
C ARG A 48 -7.22 -12.98 0.18
N LYS A 49 -8.07 -13.75 -0.50
CA LYS A 49 -9.53 -13.66 -0.35
C LYS A 49 -9.96 -14.00 1.07
N GLN A 50 -9.36 -15.03 1.68
CA GLN A 50 -9.64 -15.40 3.07
C GLN A 50 -9.12 -14.36 4.08
N ALA A 51 -7.94 -13.79 3.84
CA ALA A 51 -7.28 -12.86 4.76
C ALA A 51 -7.85 -11.44 4.72
N TYR A 52 -8.17 -10.95 3.51
CA TYR A 52 -8.48 -9.53 3.27
C TYR A 52 -9.86 -9.32 2.63
N GLY A 53 -10.49 -10.36 2.10
CA GLY A 53 -11.77 -10.26 1.39
C GLY A 53 -11.63 -9.75 -0.04
N ILE A 54 -12.75 -9.32 -0.62
CA ILE A 54 -12.86 -8.90 -2.02
C ILE A 54 -13.05 -7.39 -2.11
N CYS A 55 -12.25 -6.76 -2.97
CA CYS A 55 -12.40 -5.36 -3.31
C CYS A 55 -13.70 -5.13 -4.09
N GLY A 56 -14.50 -4.16 -3.64
CA GLY A 56 -15.77 -3.81 -4.26
C GLY A 56 -15.60 -3.23 -5.66
N GLU A 57 -14.50 -2.54 -5.93
CA GLU A 57 -14.27 -1.80 -7.18
C GLU A 57 -13.78 -2.68 -8.32
N CYS A 58 -12.72 -3.47 -8.09
CA CYS A 58 -12.11 -4.30 -9.12
C CYS A 58 -12.53 -5.78 -9.04
N LYS A 59 -13.24 -6.19 -7.98
CA LYS A 59 -13.69 -7.57 -7.74
C LYS A 59 -12.56 -8.59 -7.51
N GLU A 60 -11.33 -8.13 -7.35
CA GLU A 60 -10.17 -8.95 -6.98
C GLU A 60 -9.98 -9.02 -5.45
N PRO A 61 -9.27 -10.04 -4.94
CA PRO A 61 -8.89 -10.09 -3.54
C PRO A 61 -8.11 -8.86 -3.08
N GLY A 62 -8.30 -8.45 -1.83
CA GLY A 62 -7.47 -7.42 -1.21
C GLY A 62 -5.98 -7.79 -1.22
N THR A 63 -5.14 -6.77 -1.06
CA THR A 63 -3.69 -6.95 -0.87
C THR A 63 -3.26 -6.62 0.56
N GLY A 64 -4.19 -6.14 1.39
CA GLY A 64 -4.00 -5.91 2.82
C GLY A 64 -5.31 -5.52 3.49
N CYS A 65 -5.25 -5.27 4.79
CA CYS A 65 -6.41 -4.89 5.60
C CYS A 65 -7.12 -3.67 4.99
N LYS A 66 -8.33 -3.90 4.45
CA LYS A 66 -9.14 -2.89 3.74
C LYS A 66 -8.39 -2.15 2.61
N TRP A 67 -7.41 -2.81 2.00
CA TRP A 67 -6.54 -2.23 0.98
C TRP A 67 -6.53 -3.06 -0.30
N CYS A 68 -6.60 -2.37 -1.44
CA CYS A 68 -6.40 -2.96 -2.76
C CYS A 68 -5.34 -2.15 -3.51
N GLN A 69 -4.17 -2.74 -3.70
CA GLN A 69 -3.03 -2.10 -4.36
C GLN A 69 -3.42 -1.54 -5.74
N SER A 70 -4.11 -2.32 -6.59
CA SER A 70 -4.42 -1.87 -7.96
C SER A 70 -5.38 -0.67 -7.99
N CYS A 71 -6.42 -0.68 -7.15
CA CYS A 71 -7.37 0.44 -7.04
C CYS A 71 -6.71 1.69 -6.47
N ASN A 72 -5.89 1.55 -5.41
CA ASN A 72 -5.21 2.69 -4.81
C ASN A 72 -4.11 3.24 -5.73
N ALA A 73 -3.32 2.39 -6.40
CA ALA A 73 -2.36 2.80 -7.41
C ALA A 73 -3.02 3.60 -8.54
N LYS A 74 -4.23 3.20 -8.98
CA LYS A 74 -5.00 3.97 -9.97
C LYS A 74 -5.37 5.36 -9.43
N ARG A 75 -5.90 5.45 -8.21
CA ARG A 75 -6.23 6.73 -7.57
C ARG A 75 -5.01 7.64 -7.43
N PHE A 76 -3.86 7.09 -7.05
CA PHE A 76 -2.62 7.83 -6.96
C PHE A 76 -2.20 8.36 -8.33
N LYS A 77 -2.19 7.52 -9.38
CA LYS A 77 -1.91 7.96 -10.76
C LYS A 77 -2.79 9.12 -11.19
N ASP A 78 -4.09 9.04 -10.92
CA ASP A 78 -5.05 10.10 -11.25
C ASP A 78 -4.73 11.42 -10.52
N ASN A 79 -4.04 11.34 -9.38
CA ASN A 79 -3.70 12.45 -8.52
C ASN A 79 -2.26 12.98 -8.71
N PHE A 80 -1.36 12.29 -9.42
CA PHE A 80 0.06 12.67 -9.52
C PHE A 80 0.30 14.13 -9.93
N LYS A 81 -0.54 14.68 -10.80
CA LYS A 81 -0.48 16.09 -11.21
C LYS A 81 -0.68 17.11 -10.07
N ASN A 82 -1.28 16.69 -8.95
CA ASN A 82 -1.58 17.53 -7.80
C ASN A 82 -0.50 17.43 -6.70
N TRP A 83 0.46 16.50 -6.84
CA TRP A 83 1.53 16.26 -5.87
C TRP A 83 2.87 16.49 -6.56
N THR A 84 3.38 17.72 -6.47
CA THR A 84 4.75 18.01 -6.90
C THR A 84 5.49 18.76 -5.81
N SER A 85 6.70 18.30 -5.54
CA SER A 85 7.71 18.97 -4.73
C SER A 85 8.45 20.06 -5.49
N GLY A 86 8.25 20.16 -6.81
CA GLY A 86 9.09 20.94 -7.71
C GLY A 86 10.43 20.25 -8.03
N ASN A 87 10.73 19.10 -7.43
CA ASN A 87 11.88 18.26 -7.73
C ASN A 87 11.42 16.95 -8.36
N LYS A 88 11.81 16.76 -9.62
CA LYS A 88 11.39 15.60 -10.43
C LYS A 88 11.85 14.26 -9.84
N ASP A 89 13.06 14.18 -9.29
CA ASP A 89 13.60 12.93 -8.75
C ASP A 89 12.86 12.52 -7.46
N ILE A 90 12.54 13.49 -6.61
CA ILE A 90 11.72 13.28 -5.41
C ILE A 90 10.30 12.87 -5.81
N ASP A 91 9.70 13.56 -6.79
CA ASP A 91 8.36 13.26 -7.27
C ASP A 91 8.28 11.83 -7.86
N GLU A 92 9.26 11.44 -8.68
CA GLU A 92 9.34 10.08 -9.24
C GLU A 92 9.47 9.03 -8.14
N PHE A 93 10.31 9.27 -7.11
CA PHE A 93 10.45 8.36 -5.98
C PHE A 93 9.14 8.19 -5.19
N ILE A 94 8.46 9.30 -4.89
CA ILE A 94 7.16 9.27 -4.20
C ILE A 94 6.11 8.53 -5.02
N GLN A 95 6.03 8.80 -6.33
CA GLN A 95 5.12 8.11 -7.23
C GLN A 95 5.40 6.59 -7.25
N GLN A 96 6.66 6.17 -7.35
CA GLN A 96 7.01 4.75 -7.28
C GLN A 96 6.58 4.10 -5.96
N SER A 97 6.74 4.79 -4.82
CA SER A 97 6.26 4.27 -3.53
C SER A 97 4.74 4.06 -3.54
N GLN A 98 3.97 5.03 -4.05
CA GLN A 98 2.51 5.00 -4.11
C GLN A 98 1.97 3.89 -5.03
N LEU A 99 2.64 3.62 -6.16
CA LEU A 99 2.26 2.57 -7.10
C LEU A 99 2.46 1.15 -6.54
N ASN A 100 3.48 0.98 -5.71
CA ASN A 100 3.89 -0.32 -5.18
C ASN A 100 3.30 -0.60 -3.80
N ALA A 101 2.56 0.34 -3.20
CA ALA A 101 2.03 0.21 -1.86
C ALA A 101 0.94 -0.86 -1.75
N VAL A 102 1.27 -1.92 -1.02
CA VAL A 102 0.36 -3.02 -0.69
C VAL A 102 -0.48 -2.74 0.57
N HIS A 103 -0.18 -1.64 1.27
CA HIS A 103 -0.79 -1.23 2.54
C HIS A 103 -0.74 0.31 2.71
N TYR A 104 -1.57 0.85 3.60
CA TYR A 104 -1.65 2.31 3.82
C TYR A 104 -0.38 2.91 4.46
N GLU A 105 0.45 2.09 5.09
CA GLU A 105 1.73 2.53 5.67
C GLU A 105 2.90 2.43 4.66
N ASN A 106 2.68 1.85 3.48
CA ASN A 106 3.75 1.50 2.53
C ASN A 106 3.89 2.52 1.39
N TYR A 107 3.33 3.72 1.51
CA TYR A 107 3.50 4.79 0.53
C TYR A 107 3.95 6.10 1.17
N LEU A 108 4.64 6.92 0.38
CA LEU A 108 5.03 8.27 0.77
C LEU A 108 4.03 9.29 0.21
N GLU A 109 3.88 10.38 0.95
CA GLU A 109 2.98 11.47 0.62
C GLU A 109 3.75 12.80 0.70
N TRP A 110 3.67 13.62 -0.36
CA TRP A 110 4.33 14.93 -0.38
C TRP A 110 3.45 16.00 0.27
N ILE A 111 3.80 16.44 1.47
CA ILE A 111 3.09 17.53 2.14
C ILE A 111 3.84 18.84 1.90
N PRO A 112 3.25 19.83 1.18
CA PRO A 112 3.87 21.15 0.99
C PRO A 112 4.15 21.82 2.33
N PHE A 113 5.29 22.52 2.42
CA PHE A 113 5.75 23.16 3.66
C PHE A 113 4.70 24.16 4.21
N GLU A 114 3.98 24.83 3.32
CA GLU A 114 2.96 25.83 3.63
C GLU A 114 1.73 25.25 4.34
N LYS A 115 1.55 23.92 4.31
CA LYS A 115 0.46 23.26 5.05
C LYS A 115 0.79 23.04 6.52
N PHE A 116 2.06 23.11 6.91
CA PHE A 116 2.45 22.94 8.31
C PHE A 116 2.18 24.22 9.10
N GLN A 117 1.64 24.05 10.31
CA GLN A 117 1.34 25.13 11.25
C GLN A 117 2.11 24.90 12.56
N ASN A 118 2.30 25.95 13.36
CA ASN A 118 2.97 25.88 14.67
C ASN A 118 4.40 25.30 14.59
N ILE A 119 5.13 25.65 13.52
CA ILE A 119 6.48 25.16 13.28
C ILE A 119 7.43 25.83 14.29
N THR A 120 8.11 25.00 15.09
CA THR A 120 9.18 25.44 15.99
C THR A 120 10.50 24.91 15.45
N TYR A 121 11.47 25.79 15.25
CA TYR A 121 12.80 25.40 14.83
C TYR A 121 13.52 24.70 16.00
N ILE A 122 14.07 23.51 15.75
CA ILE A 122 14.72 22.68 16.78
C ILE A 122 16.24 22.66 16.60
N ALA A 123 16.73 22.51 15.37
CA ALA A 123 18.14 22.51 15.01
C ALA A 123 18.31 22.62 13.49
N GLU A 124 19.51 22.98 13.06
CA GLU A 124 19.97 22.88 11.66
C GLU A 124 20.94 21.70 11.59
N GLY A 125 20.73 20.82 10.61
CA GLY A 125 21.59 19.68 10.36
C GLY A 125 22.71 20.03 9.38
N GLY A 126 23.85 19.35 9.50
CA GLY A 126 24.92 19.31 8.50
C GLY A 126 25.17 17.87 8.09
N PHE A 127 25.22 17.62 6.78
CA PHE A 127 25.63 16.33 6.18
C PHE A 127 27.10 16.39 5.77
#